data_AF-A0A2V9HSX8-F1
#
_entry.id   AF-A0A2V9HSX8-F1
#
_cell.length_a   1.000
_cell.length_b   1.000
_cell.length_c   1.000
_cell.angle_alpha   90.00
_cell.angle_beta   90.00
_cell.angle_gamma   90.00
#
_symmetry.space_group_name_H-M   'P 1'
#
loop_
_entity.id
_entity.type
_entity.pdbx_description
1 polymer ?
#
loop_
_entity_poly.entity_id
_entity_poly.type
_entity_poly.pdbx_seq_one_letter_code
_entity_poly.pdbx_strand_id
1 'polypeptide(L)'
;MATVWLPGTLLVAVTALSSSILSREPGKVAVLDDFESGPAPASWHGQVRLSNSHPAHGRNCLEVKFDSNSATVSTSPQNGNWSGFERLLFDVFSPEVVPLILSLRLYDAVGGIPPNVAPDDFYLARRKLFVGSGWTHVEVVLKDLGASSERRALALDRIRQLTLAADPERPFTLYFDNFRLVAGLESNSSASSKAPQDTATRLEGRWVTIAQVGPRDRIAESPAVGSLRREAEREYEALKSTVESSEHMGLDTIYSQAELVAAELGLHFRPLLPWFNNDREKEQMFSYAVQACRQERERLEKLLTGEVRLPERDDTQVPGPLVPPYPARLHGLPVHNGFFEDAEVRPLYVVSLHGPSRGLQRFFATPLQHIESYSVGGGSRWTVDASPVYEVFEKYPDTHRVGWDGWCGHLIRDVHSMGGKKENVVICLESPHIREAVERYIERESRQWLKNPDLLYNVMAYELQYICYCERSQQMFRGWLEDRHGTLERLNQAWGTRYASFQEIAAPPVEHARPLPGTDRALWYDWASFNQDRFSDYLVWVKSIIRRFDPVTPLAAGGSSSMLVGSNGTSGIDEEQIINRVDDVIIHEGSGST
;
A
#
# COMPACT_ATOMS: atom_id res chain seq x y z
N MET A 1 22.54 -47.64 20.17
CA MET A 1 22.66 -47.98 18.74
C MET A 1 21.92 -46.91 17.96
N ALA A 2 22.64 -45.90 17.51
CA ALA A 2 22.14 -44.85 16.63
C ALA A 2 22.34 -45.32 15.18
N THR A 3 21.32 -45.15 14.34
CA THR A 3 21.44 -45.43 12.90
C THR A 3 21.19 -44.14 12.15
N VAL A 4 22.29 -43.59 11.64
CA VAL A 4 22.39 -42.48 10.70
C VAL A 4 21.91 -42.97 9.32
N TRP A 5 21.04 -42.22 8.67
CA TRP A 5 20.76 -42.35 7.24
C TRP A 5 21.18 -41.06 6.53
N LEU A 6 22.16 -41.19 5.66
CA LEU A 6 22.66 -40.16 4.74
C LEU A 6 21.67 -39.93 3.59
N PRO A 7 21.61 -38.71 3.00
CA PRO A 7 20.66 -38.38 1.95
C PRO A 7 21.13 -38.84 0.57
N GLY A 8 20.15 -39.21 -0.25
CA GLY A 8 20.31 -39.78 -1.57
C GLY A 8 20.90 -38.82 -2.61
N THR A 9 21.63 -39.44 -3.51
CA THR A 9 22.25 -38.94 -4.74
C THR A 9 21.22 -38.23 -5.64
N LEU A 10 21.42 -36.92 -5.83
CA LEU A 10 20.72 -36.14 -6.86
C LEU A 10 21.38 -36.44 -8.21
N LEU A 11 20.67 -37.16 -9.08
CA LEU A 11 21.09 -37.45 -10.44
C LEU A 11 21.07 -36.14 -11.26
N VAL A 12 22.24 -35.62 -11.59
CA VAL A 12 22.40 -34.47 -12.51
C VAL A 12 22.05 -34.94 -13.92
N ALA A 13 20.86 -34.57 -14.40
CA ALA A 13 20.51 -34.70 -15.81
C ALA A 13 21.25 -33.60 -16.60
N VAL A 14 22.47 -33.91 -17.06
CA VAL A 14 23.15 -33.14 -18.10
C VAL A 14 22.38 -33.38 -19.40
N THR A 15 21.41 -32.52 -19.70
CA THR A 15 20.86 -32.43 -21.05
C THR A 15 21.84 -31.63 -21.89
N ALA A 16 22.58 -32.34 -22.74
CA ALA A 16 23.33 -31.75 -23.83
C ALA A 16 22.35 -31.02 -24.75
N LEU A 17 22.27 -29.70 -24.63
CA LEU A 17 21.62 -28.84 -25.62
C LEU A 17 22.48 -28.86 -26.88
N SER A 18 22.15 -29.80 -27.76
CA SER A 18 22.61 -29.79 -29.14
C SER A 18 22.25 -28.45 -29.76
N SER A 19 23.27 -27.77 -30.25
CA SER A 19 23.24 -26.56 -31.08
C SER A 19 22.26 -26.72 -32.24
N SER A 20 21.02 -26.30 -32.01
CA SER A 20 20.11 -25.88 -33.06
C SER A 20 20.06 -24.36 -32.98
N ILE A 21 20.83 -23.72 -33.86
CA ILE A 21 20.61 -22.32 -34.22
C ILE A 21 19.24 -22.32 -34.91
N LEU A 22 18.19 -22.24 -34.10
CA LEU A 22 16.86 -21.84 -34.55
C LEU A 22 17.04 -20.40 -35.03
N SER A 23 17.00 -20.22 -36.33
CA SER A 23 16.70 -18.96 -36.98
C SER A 23 15.35 -18.45 -36.44
N ARG A 24 15.38 -17.74 -35.31
CA ARG A 24 14.24 -16.93 -34.86
C ARG A 24 14.11 -15.79 -35.86
N GLU A 25 12.92 -15.65 -36.45
CA GLU A 25 12.64 -14.50 -37.30
C GLU A 25 12.96 -13.21 -36.55
N PRO A 26 13.55 -12.20 -37.22
CA PRO A 26 13.85 -10.92 -36.59
C PRO A 26 12.56 -10.30 -36.04
N GLY A 27 12.62 -9.84 -34.79
CA GLY A 27 11.46 -9.21 -34.14
C GLY A 27 11.02 -7.95 -34.88
N LYS A 28 9.72 -7.64 -34.78
CA LYS A 28 9.13 -6.44 -35.37
C LYS A 28 9.37 -5.25 -34.44
N VAL A 29 9.97 -4.19 -34.97
CA VAL A 29 10.19 -2.94 -34.23
C VAL A 29 9.52 -1.77 -34.95
N ALA A 30 8.87 -0.89 -34.21
CA ALA A 30 8.41 0.41 -34.70
C ALA A 30 8.82 1.51 -33.73
N VAL A 31 9.68 2.42 -34.18
CA VAL A 31 10.09 3.61 -33.42
C VAL A 31 8.93 4.59 -33.42
N LEU A 32 8.53 5.03 -32.24
CA LEU A 32 7.51 6.06 -32.03
C LEU A 32 8.15 7.45 -31.99
N ASP A 33 9.25 7.58 -31.23
CA ASP A 33 10.06 8.79 -31.17
C ASP A 33 11.46 8.45 -30.62
N ASP A 34 12.49 8.66 -31.43
CA ASP A 34 13.91 8.56 -31.05
C ASP A 34 14.58 9.95 -31.00
N PHE A 35 13.82 11.02 -31.25
CA PHE A 35 14.28 12.40 -31.21
C PHE A 35 15.43 12.76 -32.19
N GLU A 36 15.78 11.86 -33.12
CA GLU A 36 16.84 12.07 -34.12
C GLU A 36 16.32 12.69 -35.41
N SER A 37 15.09 12.38 -35.78
CA SER A 37 14.49 12.85 -37.03
C SER A 37 12.97 12.97 -36.92
N GLY A 38 12.42 14.14 -37.23
CA GLY A 38 10.96 14.34 -37.27
C GLY A 38 10.48 15.63 -36.62
N PRO A 39 9.16 15.75 -36.36
CA PRO A 39 8.53 16.94 -35.81
C PRO A 39 8.72 17.10 -34.30
N ALA A 40 9.41 16.18 -33.61
CA ALA A 40 9.75 16.36 -32.20
C ALA A 40 10.67 17.59 -32.03
N PRO A 41 10.43 18.48 -31.05
CA PRO A 41 9.57 18.30 -29.88
C PRO A 41 8.09 18.73 -30.07
N ALA A 42 7.68 19.19 -31.26
CA ALA A 42 6.33 19.73 -31.51
C ALA A 42 5.19 18.70 -31.43
N SER A 43 5.49 17.39 -31.49
CA SER A 43 4.53 16.30 -31.24
C SER A 43 4.21 16.09 -29.76
N TRP A 44 5.06 16.62 -28.86
CA TRP A 44 4.94 16.47 -27.41
C TRP A 44 4.37 17.72 -26.76
N HIS A 45 3.42 17.52 -25.87
CA HIS A 45 2.72 18.57 -25.14
C HIS A 45 3.15 18.55 -23.67
N GLY A 46 3.59 19.70 -23.17
CA GLY A 46 4.15 19.90 -21.82
C GLY A 46 5.32 20.89 -21.88
N GLN A 47 6.02 21.09 -20.76
CA GLN A 47 7.29 21.83 -20.76
C GLN A 47 8.43 20.93 -21.28
N VAL A 48 8.58 20.89 -22.60
CA VAL A 48 9.54 20.00 -23.28
C VAL A 48 10.48 20.75 -24.22
N ARG A 49 11.70 20.23 -24.40
CA ARG A 49 12.65 20.66 -25.43
C ARG A 49 13.58 19.53 -25.83
N LEU A 50 14.19 19.62 -27.01
CA LEU A 50 15.28 18.72 -27.38
C LEU A 50 16.55 19.05 -26.59
N SER A 51 17.28 18.02 -26.20
CA SER A 51 18.56 18.11 -25.51
C SER A 51 19.53 17.06 -26.04
N ASN A 52 20.82 17.31 -25.90
CA ASN A 52 21.91 16.38 -26.22
C ASN A 52 22.68 15.92 -24.96
N SER A 53 22.16 16.23 -23.77
CA SER A 53 22.85 15.98 -22.50
C SER A 53 22.88 14.50 -22.13
N HIS A 54 21.78 13.79 -22.36
CA HIS A 54 21.61 12.39 -21.97
C HIS A 54 20.85 11.56 -23.03
N PRO A 55 21.37 11.40 -24.26
CA PRO A 55 20.79 10.46 -25.22
C PRO A 55 21.11 9.00 -24.81
N ALA A 56 20.11 8.13 -24.80
CA ALA A 56 20.23 6.68 -24.63
C ALA A 56 20.45 5.97 -25.97
N HIS A 57 19.97 6.58 -27.06
CA HIS A 57 20.16 6.19 -28.45
C HIS A 57 20.37 7.46 -29.29
N GLY A 58 21.13 7.39 -30.39
CA GLY A 58 21.35 8.56 -31.23
C GLY A 58 22.16 9.69 -30.55
N ARG A 59 21.74 10.94 -30.76
CA ARG A 59 22.43 12.17 -30.33
C ARG A 59 21.55 13.10 -29.50
N ASN A 60 20.23 12.97 -29.58
CA ASN A 60 19.26 13.83 -28.95
C ASN A 60 18.31 13.02 -28.07
N CYS A 61 17.69 13.70 -27.12
CA CYS A 61 16.62 13.17 -26.29
C CYS A 61 15.64 14.30 -25.94
N LEU A 62 14.51 13.94 -25.33
CA LEU A 62 13.50 14.87 -24.85
C LEU A 62 13.77 15.27 -23.41
N GLU A 63 14.17 16.51 -23.18
CA GLU A 63 14.20 17.10 -21.84
C GLU A 63 12.80 17.55 -21.45
N VAL A 64 12.32 17.09 -20.30
CA VAL A 64 10.99 17.38 -19.76
C VAL A 64 11.12 17.95 -18.36
N LYS A 65 10.53 19.12 -18.14
CA LYS A 65 10.45 19.75 -16.82
C LYS A 65 9.07 19.49 -16.20
N PHE A 66 9.07 18.98 -14.98
CA PHE A 66 7.87 18.82 -14.16
C PHE A 66 7.85 19.86 -13.05
N ASP A 67 6.72 20.55 -12.89
CA ASP A 67 6.45 21.48 -11.80
C ASP A 67 4.95 21.51 -11.48
N SER A 68 4.54 22.32 -10.50
CA SER A 68 3.13 22.42 -10.06
C SER A 68 2.17 22.90 -11.15
N ASN A 69 2.66 23.56 -12.21
CA ASN A 69 1.88 24.02 -13.36
C ASN A 69 1.95 23.08 -14.56
N SER A 70 2.95 22.19 -14.60
CA SER A 70 3.21 21.25 -15.70
C SER A 70 3.56 19.86 -15.16
N ALA A 71 2.56 19.21 -14.55
CA ALA A 71 2.70 17.88 -13.95
C ALA A 71 2.65 16.73 -14.98
N THR A 72 2.38 17.01 -16.26
CA THR A 72 2.19 15.98 -17.29
C THR A 72 2.91 16.31 -18.58
N VAL A 73 3.40 15.27 -19.26
CA VAL A 73 3.91 15.33 -20.63
C VAL A 73 3.19 14.27 -21.46
N SER A 74 2.79 14.60 -22.69
CA SER A 74 2.03 13.67 -23.52
C SER A 74 2.32 13.78 -25.00
N THR A 75 2.04 12.71 -25.74
CA THR A 75 2.18 12.67 -27.21
C THR A 75 1.04 11.87 -27.81
N SER A 76 0.68 12.20 -29.05
CA SER A 76 -0.25 11.44 -29.87
C SER A 76 0.54 10.67 -30.92
N PRO A 77 0.67 9.33 -30.80
CA PRO A 77 1.47 8.55 -31.74
C PRO A 77 0.88 8.65 -33.15
N GLN A 78 1.75 8.82 -34.16
CA GLN A 78 1.31 8.91 -35.57
C GLN A 78 0.63 7.61 -36.04
N ASN A 79 1.12 6.46 -35.56
CA ASN A 79 0.49 5.16 -35.77
C ASN A 79 -0.07 4.61 -34.45
N GLY A 80 -1.39 4.62 -34.34
CA GLY A 80 -2.12 4.11 -33.17
C GLY A 80 -2.31 2.59 -33.14
N ASN A 81 -1.94 1.85 -34.19
CA ASN A 81 -2.14 0.41 -34.24
C ASN A 81 -0.95 -0.35 -33.63
N TRP A 82 -1.07 -0.65 -32.35
CA TRP A 82 -0.08 -1.37 -31.54
C TRP A 82 -0.40 -2.86 -31.39
N SER A 83 -1.49 -3.36 -31.98
CA SER A 83 -1.97 -4.75 -31.80
C SER A 83 -0.98 -5.84 -32.25
N GLY A 84 -0.03 -5.51 -33.12
CA GLY A 84 1.02 -6.43 -33.58
C GLY A 84 2.31 -6.37 -32.77
N PHE A 85 2.32 -5.73 -31.60
CA PHE A 85 3.48 -5.58 -30.74
C PHE A 85 3.22 -6.14 -29.34
N GLU A 86 4.27 -6.63 -28.69
CA GLU A 86 4.18 -7.24 -27.36
C GLU A 86 4.53 -6.23 -26.26
N ARG A 87 5.39 -5.27 -26.56
CA ARG A 87 5.99 -4.37 -25.58
C ARG A 87 6.14 -2.95 -26.12
N LEU A 88 5.90 -1.96 -25.27
CA LEU A 88 6.35 -0.58 -25.44
C LEU A 88 7.61 -0.38 -24.58
N LEU A 89 8.69 0.09 -25.18
CA LEU A 89 9.96 0.37 -24.53
C LEU A 89 10.29 1.86 -24.64
N PHE A 90 10.88 2.43 -23.60
CA PHE A 90 11.49 3.76 -23.61
C PHE A 90 12.49 3.90 -22.47
N ASP A 91 13.33 4.92 -22.54
CA ASP A 91 14.43 5.12 -21.63
C ASP A 91 14.30 6.47 -20.94
N VAL A 92 14.61 6.51 -19.64
CA VAL A 92 14.50 7.72 -18.82
C VAL A 92 15.78 7.92 -18.04
N PHE A 93 16.40 9.09 -18.16
CA PHE A 93 17.50 9.51 -17.30
C PHE A 93 17.00 10.51 -16.26
N SER A 94 17.31 10.24 -15.00
CA SER A 94 17.04 11.14 -13.88
C SER A 94 18.34 11.66 -13.27
N PRO A 95 18.55 12.99 -13.23
CA PRO A 95 19.64 13.59 -12.46
C PRO A 95 19.34 13.61 -10.95
N GLU A 96 18.11 13.29 -10.53
CA GLU A 96 17.75 13.25 -9.12
C GLU A 96 18.49 12.10 -8.42
N VAL A 97 18.87 12.37 -7.18
CA VAL A 97 19.48 11.38 -6.29
C VAL A 97 18.44 10.39 -5.78
N VAL A 98 17.30 10.91 -5.37
CA VAL A 98 16.21 10.12 -4.81
C VAL A 98 15.38 9.60 -5.98
N PRO A 99 15.07 8.29 -6.01
CA PRO A 99 14.21 7.74 -7.05
C PRO A 99 12.85 8.44 -7.09
N LEU A 100 12.35 8.63 -8.30
CA LEU A 100 11.02 9.20 -8.55
C LEU A 100 10.05 8.09 -8.93
N ILE A 101 8.77 8.31 -8.66
CA ILE A 101 7.71 7.39 -9.09
C ILE A 101 6.70 8.18 -9.91
N LEU A 102 6.66 7.90 -11.21
CA LEU A 102 5.75 8.51 -12.15
C LEU A 102 4.51 7.64 -12.39
N SER A 103 3.53 8.22 -13.06
CA SER A 103 2.37 7.52 -13.60
C SER A 103 2.43 7.46 -15.12
N LEU A 104 2.03 6.33 -15.71
CA LEU A 104 1.84 6.16 -17.15
C LEU A 104 0.35 6.01 -17.45
N ARG A 105 -0.14 6.69 -18.50
CA ARG A 105 -1.50 6.57 -19.01
C ARG A 105 -1.48 6.28 -20.50
N LEU A 106 -2.30 5.34 -20.95
CA LEU A 106 -2.52 5.07 -22.37
C LEU A 106 -4.02 5.21 -22.68
N TYR A 107 -4.34 6.07 -23.64
CA TYR A 107 -5.70 6.33 -24.09
C TYR A 107 -5.93 5.72 -25.47
N ASP A 108 -7.06 5.04 -25.64
CA ASP A 108 -7.51 4.52 -26.93
C ASP A 108 -8.74 5.28 -27.43
N ALA A 109 -9.12 5.02 -28.68
CA ALA A 109 -10.28 5.69 -29.27
C ALA A 109 -11.64 5.29 -28.66
N VAL A 110 -11.72 4.19 -27.89
CA VAL A 110 -12.98 3.71 -27.30
C VAL A 110 -13.28 4.49 -26.02
N GLY A 111 -12.27 4.64 -25.15
CA GLY A 111 -12.40 5.36 -23.88
C GLY A 111 -12.32 6.88 -24.02
N GLY A 112 -11.82 7.37 -25.15
CA GLY A 112 -11.65 8.78 -25.44
C GLY A 112 -10.30 9.34 -24.99
N ILE A 113 -10.07 10.61 -25.29
CA ILE A 113 -8.85 11.35 -24.94
C ILE A 113 -9.22 12.62 -24.16
N PRO A 114 -8.36 13.10 -23.24
CA PRO A 114 -8.62 14.33 -22.49
C PRO A 114 -8.98 15.52 -23.40
N PRO A 115 -9.97 16.35 -23.02
CA PRO A 115 -10.76 16.31 -21.78
C PRO A 115 -11.94 15.31 -21.80
N ASN A 116 -12.24 14.68 -22.94
CA ASN A 116 -13.41 13.82 -23.13
C ASN A 116 -13.05 12.34 -22.94
N VAL A 117 -12.79 11.93 -21.69
CA VAL A 117 -12.47 10.55 -21.33
C VAL A 117 -13.59 9.99 -20.45
N ALA A 118 -14.06 8.78 -20.76
CA ALA A 118 -14.97 8.08 -19.86
C ALA A 118 -14.27 7.75 -18.53
N PRO A 119 -14.97 7.79 -17.37
CA PRO A 119 -14.37 7.57 -16.06
C PRO A 119 -13.56 6.28 -15.99
N ASP A 120 -12.25 6.40 -15.69
CA ASP A 120 -11.27 5.31 -15.61
C ASP A 120 -11.17 4.40 -16.85
N ASP A 121 -11.72 4.81 -18.00
CA ASP A 121 -11.74 3.98 -19.21
C ASP A 121 -10.50 4.12 -20.09
N PHE A 122 -9.33 4.13 -19.45
CA PHE A 122 -8.01 4.20 -20.07
C PHE A 122 -7.05 3.37 -19.22
N TYR A 123 -5.91 2.95 -19.77
CA TYR A 123 -4.93 2.24 -18.97
C TYR A 123 -4.21 3.22 -18.03
N LEU A 124 -4.14 2.88 -16.73
CA LEU A 124 -3.50 3.71 -15.71
C LEU A 124 -2.53 2.88 -14.86
N ALA A 125 -1.24 3.18 -14.99
CA ALA A 125 -0.21 2.74 -14.07
C ALA A 125 0.08 3.87 -13.05
N ARG A 126 -0.87 4.15 -12.15
CA ARG A 126 -0.76 5.23 -11.15
C ARG A 126 0.38 4.95 -10.16
N ARG A 127 1.39 5.82 -10.14
CA ARG A 127 2.59 5.70 -9.28
C ARG A 127 3.25 4.31 -9.37
N LYS A 128 3.43 3.81 -10.59
CA LYS A 128 4.08 2.50 -10.84
C LYS A 128 5.32 2.61 -11.70
N LEU A 129 5.56 3.74 -12.34
CA LEU A 129 6.75 3.93 -13.15
C LEU A 129 7.90 4.41 -12.26
N PHE A 130 8.60 3.46 -11.66
CA PHE A 130 9.81 3.75 -10.88
C PHE A 130 10.92 4.26 -11.80
N VAL A 131 11.55 5.38 -11.43
CA VAL A 131 12.68 6.00 -12.12
C VAL A 131 13.81 6.17 -11.11
N GLY A 132 14.85 5.34 -11.25
CA GLY A 132 16.04 5.41 -10.41
C GLY A 132 16.91 6.62 -10.74
N SER A 133 17.93 6.86 -9.92
CA SER A 133 19.00 7.81 -10.25
C SER A 133 19.80 7.30 -11.44
N GLY A 134 20.08 8.14 -12.43
CA GLY A 134 20.69 7.75 -13.69
C GLY A 134 19.69 7.14 -14.68
N TRP A 135 20.13 6.14 -15.46
CA TRP A 135 19.30 5.51 -16.48
C TRP A 135 18.31 4.50 -15.90
N THR A 136 17.07 4.59 -16.37
CA THR A 136 16.01 3.62 -16.17
C THR A 136 15.44 3.19 -17.52
N HIS A 137 15.50 1.88 -17.80
CA HIS A 137 14.91 1.27 -18.99
C HIS A 137 13.52 0.77 -18.66
N VAL A 138 12.52 1.28 -19.36
CA VAL A 138 11.11 0.98 -19.10
C VAL A 138 10.59 -0.01 -20.12
N GLU A 139 9.90 -1.04 -19.63
CA GLU A 139 9.18 -2.00 -20.44
C GLU A 139 7.72 -2.06 -20.01
N VAL A 140 6.80 -1.78 -20.93
CA VAL A 140 5.36 -1.93 -20.72
C VAL A 140 4.88 -3.10 -21.55
N VAL A 141 4.46 -4.17 -20.89
CA VAL A 141 3.88 -5.35 -21.55
C VAL A 141 2.49 -4.98 -22.04
N LEU A 142 2.29 -5.04 -23.37
CA LEU A 142 1.04 -4.66 -24.02
C LEU A 142 0.01 -5.79 -24.01
N LYS A 143 0.46 -7.04 -23.91
CA LYS A 143 -0.43 -8.20 -23.85
C LYS A 143 -1.38 -8.09 -22.67
N ASP A 144 -2.67 -8.34 -22.92
CA ASP A 144 -3.75 -8.35 -21.92
C ASP A 144 -3.91 -7.03 -21.13
N LEU A 145 -3.44 -5.91 -21.71
CA LEU A 145 -3.58 -4.61 -21.09
C LEU A 145 -5.06 -4.21 -21.02
N GLY A 146 -5.56 -3.88 -19.83
CA GLY A 146 -6.95 -3.50 -19.59
C GLY A 146 -7.12 -2.01 -19.26
N ALA A 147 -8.33 -1.48 -19.46
CA ALA A 147 -8.69 -0.19 -18.90
C ALA A 147 -8.66 -0.22 -17.35
N SER A 148 -8.41 0.92 -16.72
CA SER A 148 -8.39 1.05 -15.25
C SER A 148 -9.74 0.71 -14.62
N SER A 149 -10.83 0.90 -15.38
CA SER A 149 -12.19 0.49 -15.05
C SER A 149 -12.37 -1.04 -14.94
N GLU A 150 -11.43 -1.84 -15.46
CA GLU A 150 -11.53 -3.31 -15.64
C GLU A 150 -12.69 -3.80 -16.52
N ARG A 151 -13.47 -2.89 -17.13
CA ARG A 151 -14.66 -3.25 -17.91
C ARG A 151 -14.33 -3.83 -19.29
N ARG A 152 -13.11 -3.59 -19.77
CA ARG A 152 -12.65 -4.02 -21.10
C ARG A 152 -11.14 -4.09 -21.20
N ALA A 153 -10.68 -4.86 -22.18
CA ALA A 153 -9.32 -4.74 -22.69
C ALA A 153 -9.09 -3.37 -23.36
N LEU A 154 -7.85 -2.89 -23.32
CA LEU A 154 -7.45 -1.67 -24.04
C LEU A 154 -7.41 -1.98 -25.55
N ALA A 155 -7.98 -1.11 -26.36
CA ALA A 155 -8.05 -1.27 -27.81
C ALA A 155 -6.71 -0.87 -28.45
N LEU A 156 -5.75 -1.81 -28.43
CA LEU A 156 -4.39 -1.59 -28.94
C LEU A 156 -4.34 -1.29 -30.44
N ASP A 157 -5.36 -1.59 -31.22
CA ASP A 157 -5.43 -1.26 -32.66
C ASP A 157 -5.65 0.24 -32.93
N ARG A 158 -5.99 1.02 -31.90
CA ARG A 158 -6.41 2.42 -32.01
C ARG A 158 -5.99 3.29 -30.81
N ILE A 159 -4.75 3.14 -30.37
CA ILE A 159 -4.12 4.02 -29.36
C ILE A 159 -4.06 5.45 -29.88
N ARG A 160 -4.42 6.41 -29.04
CA ARG A 160 -4.52 7.83 -29.39
C ARG A 160 -3.58 8.74 -28.62
N GLN A 161 -3.25 8.39 -27.38
CA GLN A 161 -2.37 9.24 -26.57
C GLN A 161 -1.62 8.42 -25.53
N LEU A 162 -0.34 8.77 -25.35
CA LEU A 162 0.49 8.36 -24.23
C LEU A 162 0.72 9.57 -23.33
N THR A 163 0.57 9.41 -22.02
CA THR A 163 0.85 10.47 -21.04
C THR A 163 1.70 9.93 -19.91
N LEU A 164 2.74 10.68 -19.57
CA LEU A 164 3.52 10.52 -18.36
C LEU A 164 3.14 11.64 -17.40
N ALA A 165 2.91 11.30 -16.14
CA ALA A 165 2.51 12.25 -15.11
C ALA A 165 3.36 12.09 -13.86
N ALA A 166 3.66 13.21 -13.22
CA ALA A 166 4.33 13.30 -11.93
C ALA A 166 3.43 14.04 -10.93
N ASP A 167 3.71 13.89 -9.65
CA ASP A 167 3.12 14.71 -8.57
C ASP A 167 4.25 15.52 -7.90
N PRO A 168 4.76 16.59 -8.56
CA PRO A 168 5.96 17.29 -8.09
C PRO A 168 5.71 18.14 -6.84
N GLU A 169 6.35 17.79 -5.73
CA GLU A 169 6.45 18.69 -4.55
C GLU A 169 7.41 19.86 -4.82
N ARG A 170 8.44 19.62 -5.64
CA ARG A 170 9.38 20.61 -6.16
C ARG A 170 9.59 20.40 -7.66
N PRO A 171 10.01 21.44 -8.41
CA PRO A 171 10.36 21.27 -9.82
C PRO A 171 11.56 20.32 -10.00
N PHE A 172 11.51 19.47 -11.02
CA PHE A 172 12.62 18.61 -11.44
C PHE A 172 12.59 18.37 -12.96
N THR A 173 13.70 17.89 -13.50
CA THR A 173 13.86 17.64 -14.94
C THR A 173 14.23 16.18 -15.19
N LEU A 174 13.60 15.57 -16.18
CA LEU A 174 13.91 14.22 -16.68
C LEU A 174 14.24 14.26 -18.17
N TYR A 175 15.00 13.28 -18.63
CA TYR A 175 15.32 13.13 -20.05
C TYR A 175 14.76 11.80 -20.54
N PHE A 176 13.90 11.84 -21.54
CA PHE A 176 13.28 10.66 -22.13
C PHE A 176 13.82 10.40 -23.52
N ASP A 177 13.99 9.13 -23.87
CA ASP A 177 14.54 8.75 -25.15
C ASP A 177 13.96 7.43 -25.68
N ASN A 178 14.05 7.25 -27.00
CA ASN A 178 13.86 6.01 -27.74
C ASN A 178 12.57 5.24 -27.42
N PHE A 179 11.42 5.92 -27.54
CA PHE A 179 10.10 5.30 -27.47
C PHE A 179 9.88 4.40 -28.67
N ARG A 180 9.62 3.11 -28.43
CA ARG A 180 9.47 2.12 -29.50
C ARG A 180 8.60 0.93 -29.10
N LEU A 181 7.96 0.34 -30.09
CA LEU A 181 7.17 -0.88 -29.96
C LEU A 181 7.97 -2.07 -30.46
N VAL A 182 7.92 -3.19 -29.74
CA VAL A 182 8.67 -4.41 -30.06
C VAL A 182 7.79 -5.65 -29.95
N ALA A 183 7.88 -6.54 -30.94
CA ALA A 183 7.44 -7.94 -30.83
C ALA A 183 8.64 -8.87 -31.08
N GLY A 184 8.85 -9.86 -30.22
CA GLY A 184 9.99 -10.76 -30.32
C GLY A 184 11.32 -10.11 -29.93
N LEU A 185 12.42 -10.58 -30.54
CA LEU A 185 13.78 -10.12 -30.24
C LEU A 185 14.08 -8.77 -30.91
N GLU A 186 14.51 -7.81 -30.12
CA GLU A 186 14.98 -6.52 -30.59
C GLU A 186 16.43 -6.60 -31.12
N SER A 187 16.70 -5.93 -32.24
CA SER A 187 18.05 -5.81 -32.78
C SER A 187 18.85 -4.69 -32.10
N ASN A 188 20.18 -4.77 -32.14
CA ASN A 188 21.06 -3.72 -31.60
C ASN A 188 20.93 -2.36 -32.32
N SER A 189 20.31 -2.31 -33.51
CA SER A 189 20.14 -1.05 -34.24
C SER A 189 19.10 -0.12 -33.62
N SER A 190 18.09 -0.67 -32.93
CA SER A 190 17.02 0.08 -32.26
C SER A 190 17.13 0.04 -30.74
N ALA A 191 17.93 -0.87 -30.18
CA ALA A 191 18.11 -0.99 -28.73
C ALA A 191 18.97 0.16 -28.19
N SER A 192 18.54 0.76 -27.09
CA SER A 192 19.34 1.71 -26.32
C SER A 192 20.54 1.03 -25.66
N SER A 193 21.61 1.81 -25.43
CA SER A 193 22.74 1.35 -24.63
C SER A 193 22.28 1.05 -23.21
N LYS A 194 22.77 -0.05 -22.62
CA LYS A 194 22.46 -0.42 -21.25
C LYS A 194 23.72 -0.82 -20.50
N ALA A 195 23.85 -0.34 -19.28
CA ALA A 195 24.90 -0.74 -18.36
C ALA A 195 24.33 -1.64 -17.24
N PRO A 196 25.13 -2.56 -16.67
CA PRO A 196 24.66 -3.46 -15.63
C PRO A 196 23.97 -2.79 -14.44
N GLN A 197 24.43 -1.60 -14.06
CA GLN A 197 23.92 -0.83 -12.94
C GLN A 197 22.57 -0.13 -13.21
N ASP A 198 22.18 0.01 -14.47
CA ASP A 198 20.99 0.75 -14.84
C ASP A 198 19.74 0.08 -14.29
N THR A 199 18.75 0.90 -13.94
CA THR A 199 17.47 0.41 -13.41
C THR A 199 16.61 -0.10 -14.56
N ALA A 200 15.83 -1.15 -14.31
CA ALA A 200 14.83 -1.66 -15.23
C ALA A 200 13.46 -1.66 -14.53
N THR A 201 12.47 -1.01 -15.14
CA THR A 201 11.10 -0.97 -14.66
C THR A 201 10.19 -1.66 -15.66
N ARG A 202 9.60 -2.79 -15.26
CA ARG A 202 8.67 -3.55 -16.08
C ARG A 202 7.24 -3.41 -15.54
N LEU A 203 6.34 -2.92 -16.38
CA LEU A 203 4.90 -2.82 -16.12
C LEU A 203 4.17 -3.96 -16.83
N GLU A 204 3.48 -4.80 -16.09
CA GLU A 204 2.74 -5.94 -16.62
C GLU A 204 1.31 -5.96 -16.06
N GLY A 205 0.36 -5.46 -16.86
CA GLY A 205 -0.99 -5.18 -16.40
C GLY A 205 -0.96 -4.17 -15.25
N ARG A 206 -1.26 -4.62 -14.03
CA ARG A 206 -1.22 -3.79 -12.81
C ARG A 206 0.04 -4.00 -11.97
N TRP A 207 0.90 -4.93 -12.33
CA TRP A 207 2.09 -5.26 -11.58
C TRP A 207 3.27 -4.43 -12.06
N VAL A 208 4.15 -4.10 -11.12
CA VAL A 208 5.44 -3.47 -11.41
C VAL A 208 6.54 -4.38 -10.88
N THR A 209 7.54 -4.63 -11.72
CA THR A 209 8.78 -5.28 -11.33
C THR A 209 9.93 -4.29 -11.52
N ILE A 210 10.72 -4.09 -10.48
CA ILE A 210 11.89 -3.21 -10.50
C ILE A 210 13.13 -4.11 -10.36
N ALA A 211 14.07 -3.97 -11.29
CA ALA A 211 15.29 -4.77 -11.35
C ALA A 211 16.49 -3.91 -11.78
N GLN A 212 17.69 -4.52 -11.80
CA GLN A 212 18.84 -3.97 -12.52
C GLN A 212 18.99 -4.71 -13.85
N VAL A 213 19.55 -4.04 -14.86
CA VAL A 213 19.74 -4.64 -16.19
C VAL A 213 20.71 -5.82 -16.14
N GLY A 214 21.85 -5.65 -15.47
CA GLY A 214 22.90 -6.66 -15.42
C GLY A 214 22.78 -7.56 -14.20
N PRO A 215 23.43 -8.75 -14.24
CA PRO A 215 23.57 -9.56 -13.06
C PRO A 215 24.42 -8.81 -12.01
N ARG A 216 24.10 -9.01 -10.73
CA ARG A 216 24.63 -8.22 -9.61
C ARG A 216 26.15 -8.23 -9.52
N ASP A 217 26.77 -9.35 -9.87
CA ASP A 217 28.22 -9.57 -9.87
C ASP A 217 28.96 -8.77 -10.95
N ARG A 218 28.25 -8.22 -11.95
CA ARG A 218 28.83 -7.34 -12.97
C ARG A 218 28.79 -5.86 -12.63
N ILE A 219 28.19 -5.48 -11.52
CA ILE A 219 28.16 -4.10 -11.05
C ILE A 219 29.42 -3.89 -10.20
N ALA A 220 30.43 -3.28 -10.82
CA ALA A 220 31.70 -3.03 -10.16
C ALA A 220 31.52 -2.07 -8.97
N GLU A 221 32.18 -2.40 -7.86
CA GLU A 221 32.31 -1.52 -6.71
C GLU A 221 33.60 -0.73 -6.83
N SER A 222 33.59 0.56 -6.50
CA SER A 222 34.84 1.29 -6.38
C SER A 222 35.74 0.66 -5.31
N PRO A 223 37.07 0.80 -5.44
CA PRO A 223 38.01 0.35 -4.41
C PRO A 223 37.71 0.91 -3.01
N ALA A 224 37.19 2.14 -2.93
CA ALA A 224 36.79 2.79 -1.68
C ALA A 224 35.61 2.05 -1.03
N VAL A 225 34.52 1.83 -1.76
CA VAL A 225 33.34 1.07 -1.30
C VAL A 225 33.72 -0.35 -0.92
N GLY A 226 34.56 -1.02 -1.73
CA GLY A 226 35.03 -2.37 -1.42
C GLY A 226 35.90 -2.42 -0.15
N SER A 227 36.69 -1.39 0.14
CA SER A 227 37.45 -1.27 1.40
C SER A 227 36.52 -1.08 2.58
N LEU A 228 35.53 -0.21 2.44
CA LEU A 228 34.55 0.10 3.47
C LEU A 228 33.65 -1.10 3.78
N ARG A 229 33.22 -1.86 2.77
CA ARG A 229 32.52 -3.15 2.94
C ARG A 229 33.31 -4.09 3.83
N ARG A 230 34.59 -4.32 3.52
CA ARG A 230 35.46 -5.20 4.32
C ARG A 230 35.62 -4.69 5.74
N GLU A 231 35.65 -3.38 5.96
CA GLU A 231 35.70 -2.78 7.29
C GLU A 231 34.40 -2.99 8.06
N ALA A 232 33.25 -2.76 7.42
CA ALA A 232 31.94 -3.01 7.99
C ALA A 232 31.76 -4.48 8.37
N GLU A 233 32.16 -5.42 7.52
CA GLU A 233 32.15 -6.87 7.81
C GLU A 233 33.03 -7.21 9.02
N ARG A 234 34.22 -6.60 9.13
CA ARG A 234 35.10 -6.81 10.29
C ARG A 234 34.50 -6.25 11.58
N GLU A 235 33.98 -5.04 11.57
CA GLU A 235 33.36 -4.43 12.76
C GLU A 235 32.07 -5.16 13.16
N TYR A 236 31.30 -5.65 12.20
CA TYR A 236 30.13 -6.49 12.44
C TYR A 236 30.50 -7.79 13.18
N GLU A 237 31.47 -8.56 12.67
CA GLU A 237 31.92 -9.79 13.33
C GLU A 237 32.57 -9.52 14.70
N ALA A 238 33.31 -8.41 14.83
CA ALA A 238 33.90 -8.01 16.11
C ALA A 238 32.82 -7.64 17.14
N LEU A 239 31.82 -6.82 16.77
CA LEU A 239 30.69 -6.51 17.64
C LEU A 239 29.93 -7.78 18.04
N LYS A 240 29.67 -8.67 17.08
CA LYS A 240 28.96 -9.93 17.33
C LYS A 240 29.68 -10.77 18.40
N SER A 241 30.99 -10.94 18.28
CA SER A 241 31.80 -11.65 19.28
C SER A 241 31.79 -10.95 20.65
N THR A 242 31.80 -9.62 20.67
CA THR A 242 31.74 -8.83 21.91
C THR A 242 30.37 -8.91 22.58
N VAL A 243 29.29 -8.94 21.81
CA VAL A 243 27.92 -9.19 22.29
C VAL A 243 27.83 -10.56 22.95
N GLU A 244 28.29 -11.62 22.26
CA GLU A 244 28.31 -12.99 22.82
C GLU A 244 29.12 -13.05 24.13
N SER A 245 30.27 -12.38 24.20
CA SER A 245 31.09 -12.34 25.42
C SER A 245 30.41 -11.57 26.56
N SER A 246 29.74 -10.46 26.23
CA SER A 246 29.00 -9.62 27.18
C SER A 246 27.82 -10.38 27.79
N GLU A 247 27.08 -11.13 26.99
CA GLU A 247 25.97 -11.97 27.46
C GLU A 247 26.44 -13.07 28.42
N HIS A 248 27.58 -13.73 28.14
CA HIS A 248 28.18 -14.70 29.05
C HIS A 248 28.60 -14.08 30.40
N MET A 249 28.89 -12.79 30.43
CA MET A 249 29.18 -12.02 31.64
C MET A 249 27.93 -11.41 32.29
N GLY A 250 26.73 -11.69 31.76
CA GLY A 250 25.45 -11.19 32.29
C GLY A 250 25.16 -9.72 31.97
N LEU A 251 25.83 -9.13 30.99
CA LEU A 251 25.55 -7.78 30.50
C LEU A 251 24.35 -7.80 29.53
N ASP A 252 23.50 -6.78 29.62
CA ASP A 252 22.41 -6.55 28.65
C ASP A 252 22.96 -5.94 27.35
N THR A 253 22.68 -6.59 26.22
CA THR A 253 23.22 -6.28 24.89
C THR A 253 22.14 -5.88 23.88
N ILE A 254 20.88 -5.68 24.30
CA ILE A 254 19.75 -5.56 23.37
C ILE A 254 19.92 -4.44 22.32
N TYR A 255 20.45 -3.29 22.71
CA TYR A 255 20.73 -2.19 21.77
C TYR A 255 21.88 -2.50 20.82
N SER A 256 22.90 -3.21 21.30
CA SER A 256 24.01 -3.68 20.46
C SER A 256 23.55 -4.74 19.44
N GLN A 257 22.59 -5.59 19.82
CA GLN A 257 21.94 -6.52 18.88
C GLN A 257 21.15 -5.78 17.78
N ALA A 258 20.52 -4.64 18.10
CA ALA A 258 19.78 -3.85 17.12
C ALA A 258 20.71 -3.32 16.02
N GLU A 259 21.92 -2.85 16.39
CA GLU A 259 22.92 -2.41 15.42
C GLU A 259 23.46 -3.56 14.55
N LEU A 260 23.60 -4.77 15.09
CA LEU A 260 23.93 -5.96 14.27
C LEU A 260 22.86 -6.20 13.19
N VAL A 261 21.57 -6.12 13.54
CA VAL A 261 20.49 -6.28 12.57
C VAL A 261 20.51 -5.16 11.52
N ALA A 262 20.73 -3.91 11.92
CA ALA A 262 20.84 -2.79 10.99
C ALA A 262 22.03 -2.96 10.02
N ALA A 263 23.19 -3.36 10.55
CA ALA A 263 24.39 -3.63 9.76
C ALA A 263 24.19 -4.80 8.78
N GLU A 264 23.56 -5.91 9.21
CA GLU A 264 23.25 -7.06 8.36
C GLU A 264 22.35 -6.64 7.18
N LEU A 265 21.30 -5.85 7.45
CA LEU A 265 20.41 -5.31 6.44
C LEU A 265 21.16 -4.43 5.43
N GLY A 266 22.04 -3.55 5.90
CA GLY A 266 22.85 -2.66 5.05
C GLY A 266 23.92 -3.39 4.23
N LEU A 267 24.54 -4.44 4.79
CA LEU A 267 25.61 -5.20 4.15
C LEU A 267 25.10 -6.19 3.11
N HIS A 268 24.00 -6.88 3.40
CA HIS A 268 23.61 -8.08 2.66
C HIS A 268 22.28 -7.98 1.94
N PHE A 269 21.34 -7.16 2.43
CA PHE A 269 19.96 -7.16 1.90
C PHE A 269 19.66 -5.92 1.06
N ARG A 270 19.91 -4.71 1.57
CA ARG A 270 19.65 -3.48 0.81
C ARG A 270 20.44 -3.40 -0.49
N PRO A 271 21.73 -3.79 -0.56
CA PRO A 271 22.48 -3.82 -1.83
C PRO A 271 21.92 -4.79 -2.88
N LEU A 272 20.92 -5.61 -2.55
CA LEU A 272 20.21 -6.47 -3.52
C LEU A 272 19.13 -5.69 -4.30
N LEU A 273 18.73 -4.52 -3.80
CA LEU A 273 17.70 -3.68 -4.39
C LEU A 273 18.32 -2.70 -5.39
N PRO A 274 17.69 -2.48 -6.57
CA PRO A 274 18.28 -1.69 -7.65
C PRO A 274 18.71 -0.27 -7.27
N TRP A 275 17.92 0.40 -6.43
CA TRP A 275 18.18 1.77 -6.01
C TRP A 275 19.27 1.92 -4.94
N PHE A 276 19.65 0.83 -4.26
CA PHE A 276 20.74 0.83 -3.27
C PHE A 276 22.04 0.22 -3.82
N ASN A 277 21.99 -0.49 -4.95
CA ASN A 277 23.17 -1.15 -5.51
C ASN A 277 23.99 -0.21 -6.40
N ASN A 278 24.42 0.91 -5.82
CA ASN A 278 25.35 1.88 -6.40
C ASN A 278 26.33 2.35 -5.33
N ASP A 279 27.48 2.89 -5.75
CA ASP A 279 28.58 3.21 -4.83
C ASP A 279 28.21 4.22 -3.74
N ARG A 280 27.40 5.23 -4.06
CA ARG A 280 26.98 6.24 -3.09
C ARG A 280 26.14 5.62 -1.98
N GLU A 281 25.11 4.87 -2.35
CA GLU A 281 24.21 4.25 -1.36
C GLU A 281 24.96 3.18 -0.53
N LYS A 282 25.85 2.42 -1.17
CA LYS A 282 26.74 1.48 -0.48
C LYS A 282 27.68 2.18 0.49
N GLU A 283 28.27 3.30 0.10
CA GLU A 283 29.15 4.10 0.96
C GLU A 283 28.41 4.57 2.21
N GLN A 284 27.19 5.08 2.06
CA GLN A 284 26.35 5.49 3.19
C GLN A 284 26.02 4.32 4.12
N MET A 285 25.54 3.20 3.58
CA MET A 285 25.16 2.03 4.36
C MET A 285 26.35 1.38 5.08
N PHE A 286 27.49 1.22 4.39
CA PHE A 286 28.67 0.60 4.98
C PHE A 286 29.34 1.52 5.98
N SER A 287 29.33 2.85 5.76
CA SER A 287 29.82 3.82 6.75
C SER A 287 28.99 3.77 8.03
N TYR A 288 27.66 3.73 7.90
CA TYR A 288 26.77 3.55 9.04
C TYR A 288 27.11 2.25 9.79
N ALA A 289 27.22 1.12 9.08
CA ALA A 289 27.54 -0.16 9.68
C ALA A 289 28.89 -0.16 10.42
N VAL A 290 29.95 0.45 9.84
CA VAL A 290 31.24 0.62 10.52
C VAL A 290 31.08 1.42 11.81
N GLN A 291 30.44 2.60 11.73
CA GLN A 291 30.33 3.51 12.85
C GLN A 291 29.49 2.91 13.99
N ALA A 292 28.31 2.40 13.66
CA ALA A 292 27.39 1.82 14.62
C ALA A 292 27.99 0.58 15.31
N CYS A 293 28.56 -0.35 14.53
CA CYS A 293 29.16 -1.56 15.10
C CYS A 293 30.36 -1.23 15.99
N ARG A 294 31.24 -0.33 15.55
CA ARG A 294 32.42 0.08 16.32
C ARG A 294 32.03 0.77 17.63
N GLN A 295 31.08 1.70 17.56
CA GLN A 295 30.62 2.45 18.73
C GLN A 295 30.06 1.52 19.81
N GLU A 296 29.19 0.58 19.42
CA GLU A 296 28.63 -0.38 20.37
C GLU A 296 29.67 -1.39 20.87
N ARG A 297 30.62 -1.80 20.01
CA ARG A 297 31.71 -2.70 20.40
C ARG A 297 32.57 -2.04 21.47
N GLU A 298 33.03 -0.80 21.24
CA GLU A 298 33.84 -0.05 22.20
C GLU A 298 33.09 0.21 23.50
N ARG A 299 31.77 0.48 23.43
CA ARG A 299 30.92 0.62 24.62
C ARG A 299 30.93 -0.66 25.47
N LEU A 300 30.74 -1.82 24.85
CA LEU A 300 30.74 -3.11 25.54
C LEU A 300 32.14 -3.49 26.05
N GLU A 301 33.20 -3.27 25.26
CA GLU A 301 34.59 -3.52 25.68
C GLU A 301 34.96 -2.73 26.94
N LYS A 302 34.55 -1.46 27.03
CA LYS A 302 34.74 -0.65 28.23
C LYS A 302 34.03 -1.20 29.47
N LEU A 303 32.85 -1.81 29.29
CA LEU A 303 32.14 -2.49 30.37
C LEU A 303 32.84 -3.79 30.77
N LEU A 304 33.23 -4.62 29.79
CA LEU A 304 33.92 -5.90 29.99
C LEU A 304 35.26 -5.74 30.70
N THR A 305 36.01 -4.71 30.34
CA THR A 305 37.32 -4.38 30.94
C THR A 305 37.21 -3.64 32.27
N GLY A 306 36.01 -3.17 32.63
CA GLY A 306 35.78 -2.37 33.83
C GLY A 306 36.31 -0.94 33.77
N GLU A 307 36.69 -0.44 32.58
CA GLU A 307 36.99 0.98 32.35
C GLU A 307 35.77 1.85 32.65
N VAL A 308 34.60 1.40 32.21
CA VAL A 308 33.30 1.92 32.63
C VAL A 308 32.68 0.93 33.60
N ARG A 309 32.46 1.35 34.84
CA ARG A 309 31.77 0.52 35.83
C ARG A 309 30.27 0.78 35.76
N LEU A 310 29.50 -0.29 35.77
CA LEU A 310 28.07 -0.19 36.07
C LEU A 310 27.91 0.36 37.50
N PRO A 311 26.83 1.10 37.79
CA PRO A 311 26.53 1.55 39.14
C PRO A 311 26.55 0.36 40.11
N GLU A 312 27.07 0.55 41.32
CA GLU A 312 26.91 -0.44 42.39
C GLU A 312 25.42 -0.67 42.60
N ARG A 313 25.02 -1.95 42.55
CA ARG A 313 23.64 -2.38 42.69
C ARG A 313 23.59 -3.47 43.75
N ASP A 314 22.55 -3.40 44.57
CA ASP A 314 22.19 -4.46 45.50
C ASP A 314 21.89 -5.73 44.68
N ASP A 315 22.61 -6.82 44.93
CA ASP A 315 22.46 -8.10 44.23
C ASP A 315 21.13 -8.80 44.55
N THR A 316 20.40 -8.31 45.55
CA THR A 316 19.01 -8.67 45.80
C THR A 316 18.01 -7.93 44.90
N GLN A 317 18.47 -6.90 44.16
CA GLN A 317 17.66 -6.08 43.24
C GLN A 317 18.24 -6.12 41.82
N VAL A 318 18.06 -7.24 41.13
CA VAL A 318 18.34 -7.33 39.69
C VAL A 318 17.32 -6.47 38.94
N PRO A 319 17.73 -5.39 38.26
CA PRO A 319 16.80 -4.60 37.47
C PRO A 319 16.31 -5.42 36.28
N GLY A 320 15.07 -5.15 35.86
CA GLY A 320 14.52 -5.72 34.64
C GLY A 320 15.35 -5.36 33.39
N PRO A 321 15.13 -6.06 32.27
CA PRO A 321 15.84 -5.80 31.03
C PRO A 321 15.61 -4.35 30.56
N LEU A 322 16.61 -3.76 29.90
CA LEU A 322 16.55 -2.37 29.41
C LEU A 322 15.40 -2.16 28.41
N VAL A 323 15.14 -3.19 27.60
CA VAL A 323 13.97 -3.28 26.73
C VAL A 323 13.11 -4.42 27.28
N PRO A 324 11.87 -4.14 27.72
CA PRO A 324 10.96 -5.19 28.14
C PRO A 324 10.80 -6.23 27.03
N PRO A 325 10.86 -7.54 27.34
CA PRO A 325 10.56 -8.55 26.34
C PRO A 325 9.12 -8.38 25.86
N TYR A 326 8.85 -8.84 24.63
CA TYR A 326 7.47 -8.96 24.17
C TYR A 326 6.66 -9.74 25.22
N PRO A 327 5.51 -9.20 25.69
CA PRO A 327 4.71 -9.87 26.72
C PRO A 327 4.38 -11.30 26.30
N ALA A 328 4.43 -12.25 27.24
CA ALA A 328 4.11 -13.65 26.94
C ALA A 328 2.68 -13.84 26.39
N ARG A 329 1.80 -12.86 26.65
CA ARG A 329 0.43 -12.77 26.14
C ARG A 329 0.05 -11.30 26.01
N LEU A 330 -0.48 -10.90 24.85
CA LEU A 330 -1.12 -9.59 24.67
C LEU A 330 -2.59 -9.61 25.06
N HIS A 331 -3.24 -10.76 24.91
CA HIS A 331 -4.65 -10.89 25.23
C HIS A 331 -4.91 -10.75 26.73
N GLY A 332 -5.74 -9.76 27.06
CA GLY A 332 -6.14 -9.44 28.43
C GLY A 332 -5.27 -8.39 29.13
N LEU A 333 -4.38 -7.70 28.40
CA LEU A 333 -3.67 -6.55 28.96
C LEU A 333 -4.64 -5.46 29.41
N PRO A 334 -4.42 -4.85 30.59
CA PRO A 334 -5.26 -3.77 31.08
C PRO A 334 -5.14 -2.52 30.19
N VAL A 335 -6.23 -1.76 30.13
CA VAL A 335 -6.27 -0.46 29.44
C VAL A 335 -6.57 0.62 30.48
N HIS A 336 -5.68 1.61 30.58
CA HIS A 336 -5.89 2.79 31.39
C HIS A 336 -5.56 4.04 30.58
N ASN A 337 -6.44 5.06 30.66
CA ASN A 337 -6.31 6.32 29.91
C ASN A 337 -6.07 6.15 28.38
N GLY A 338 -6.65 5.10 27.77
CA GLY A 338 -6.53 4.84 26.33
C GLY A 338 -5.23 4.14 25.91
N PHE A 339 -4.39 3.71 26.86
CA PHE A 339 -3.17 2.95 26.58
C PHE A 339 -3.27 1.54 27.16
N PHE A 340 -2.78 0.56 26.40
CA PHE A 340 -2.48 -0.75 26.96
C PHE A 340 -1.30 -0.62 27.92
N GLU A 341 -1.34 -1.33 29.04
CA GLU A 341 -0.26 -1.34 30.01
C GLU A 341 0.34 -2.73 30.21
N ASP A 342 1.63 -2.77 30.51
CA ASP A 342 2.31 -4.00 30.94
C ASP A 342 2.08 -4.33 32.42
N ALA A 343 2.70 -5.42 32.89
CA ALA A 343 2.59 -5.87 34.28
C ALA A 343 3.12 -4.85 35.31
N GLU A 344 3.95 -3.89 34.87
CA GLU A 344 4.49 -2.81 35.69
C GLU A 344 3.72 -1.48 35.52
N VAL A 345 2.52 -1.51 34.91
CA VAL A 345 1.65 -0.32 34.71
C VAL A 345 2.33 0.73 33.81
N ARG A 346 3.15 0.29 32.86
CA ARG A 346 3.79 1.18 31.87
C ARG A 346 3.01 1.13 30.55
N PRO A 347 2.77 2.27 29.90
CA PRO A 347 2.06 2.29 28.63
C PRO A 347 2.87 1.59 27.53
N LEU A 348 2.18 0.79 26.72
CA LEU A 348 2.75 0.05 25.60
C LEU A 348 2.62 0.85 24.31
N TYR A 349 3.71 0.88 23.55
CA TYR A 349 3.71 1.37 22.17
C TYR A 349 3.96 0.19 21.22
N VAL A 350 2.94 -0.20 20.46
CA VAL A 350 3.02 -1.35 19.56
C VAL A 350 3.30 -0.88 18.15
N VAL A 351 4.48 -1.23 17.63
CA VAL A 351 4.85 -1.01 16.23
C VAL A 351 4.83 -2.35 15.51
N SER A 352 3.94 -2.47 14.53
CA SER A 352 3.92 -3.62 13.62
C SER A 352 4.73 -3.30 12.38
N LEU A 353 5.62 -4.21 11.98
CA LEU A 353 6.32 -4.13 10.70
C LEU A 353 5.73 -5.15 9.73
N HIS A 354 5.39 -4.73 8.51
CA HIS A 354 5.02 -5.65 7.45
C HIS A 354 6.24 -6.44 6.96
N GLY A 355 6.57 -7.55 7.63
CA GLY A 355 7.61 -8.47 7.16
C GLY A 355 7.92 -9.61 8.14
N PRO A 356 8.17 -10.84 7.66
CA PRO A 356 8.50 -11.99 8.51
C PRO A 356 9.99 -12.07 8.86
N SER A 357 10.71 -10.94 8.94
CA SER A 357 12.15 -10.96 9.23
C SER A 357 12.41 -11.44 10.66
N ARG A 358 13.08 -12.58 10.81
CA ARG A 358 13.44 -13.14 12.12
C ARG A 358 14.33 -12.21 12.94
N GLY A 359 15.22 -11.46 12.30
CA GLY A 359 16.06 -10.47 12.97
C GLY A 359 15.24 -9.29 13.53
N LEU A 360 14.23 -8.84 12.79
CA LEU A 360 13.34 -7.76 13.24
C LEU A 360 12.30 -8.23 14.26
N GLN A 361 11.91 -9.51 14.25
CA GLN A 361 11.00 -10.11 15.25
C GLN A 361 11.51 -10.02 16.69
N ARG A 362 12.82 -9.79 16.87
CA ARG A 362 13.39 -9.52 18.19
C ARG A 362 12.92 -8.18 18.77
N PHE A 363 12.61 -7.22 17.90
CA PHE A 363 12.34 -5.82 18.27
C PHE A 363 10.92 -5.36 17.91
N PHE A 364 10.25 -6.04 16.97
CA PHE A 364 8.98 -5.62 16.41
C PHE A 364 7.95 -6.76 16.39
N ALA A 365 6.68 -6.39 16.56
CA ALA A 365 5.56 -7.28 16.27
C ALA A 365 5.44 -7.53 14.76
N THR A 366 4.90 -8.68 14.37
CA THR A 366 4.71 -9.04 12.95
C THR A 366 3.24 -9.26 12.61
N PRO A 367 2.87 -9.16 11.32
CA PRO A 367 1.48 -9.33 10.90
C PRO A 367 0.98 -10.76 11.14
N LEU A 368 1.89 -11.72 11.33
CA LEU A 368 1.60 -13.12 11.60
C LEU A 368 1.02 -13.35 13.01
N GLN A 369 1.15 -12.39 13.92
CA GLN A 369 0.58 -12.49 15.27
C GLN A 369 -0.94 -12.29 15.28
N HIS A 370 -1.52 -11.76 14.20
CA HIS A 370 -2.97 -11.55 14.05
C HIS A 370 -3.58 -10.94 15.32
N ILE A 371 -3.07 -9.77 15.71
CA ILE A 371 -3.44 -9.11 16.97
C ILE A 371 -4.89 -8.58 16.99
N GLU A 372 -5.61 -8.75 15.90
CA GLU A 372 -6.92 -8.15 15.62
C GLU A 372 -7.91 -9.14 14.98
N SER A 373 -9.20 -8.81 15.05
CA SER A 373 -10.31 -9.54 14.43
C SER A 373 -11.16 -8.61 13.56
N TYR A 374 -11.97 -9.11 12.62
CA TYR A 374 -12.84 -8.27 11.76
C TYR A 374 -14.30 -8.70 11.92
N SER A 375 -15.18 -7.79 12.34
CA SER A 375 -16.51 -8.15 12.87
C SER A 375 -17.70 -7.39 12.28
N VAL A 376 -17.54 -6.15 11.81
CA VAL A 376 -18.67 -5.26 11.42
C VAL A 376 -19.50 -5.79 10.25
N GLY A 377 -18.82 -6.32 9.23
CA GLY A 377 -19.40 -6.87 8.01
C GLY A 377 -19.46 -8.39 8.00
N GLY A 378 -19.10 -9.04 9.11
CA GLY A 378 -19.05 -10.50 9.20
C GLY A 378 -17.93 -11.15 8.39
N GLY A 379 -16.78 -10.48 8.26
CA GLY A 379 -15.63 -11.00 7.53
C GLY A 379 -14.65 -9.91 7.13
N SER A 380 -13.46 -10.31 6.72
CA SER A 380 -12.54 -9.46 5.96
C SER A 380 -12.73 -9.69 4.46
N ARG A 381 -12.14 -8.82 3.63
CA ARG A 381 -12.08 -9.03 2.16
C ARG A 381 -11.51 -10.39 1.73
N TRP A 382 -10.71 -11.03 2.60
CA TRP A 382 -10.08 -12.32 2.36
C TRP A 382 -10.92 -13.51 2.82
N THR A 383 -11.79 -13.30 3.81
CA THR A 383 -12.50 -14.37 4.51
C THR A 383 -14.00 -14.35 4.31
N VAL A 384 -14.55 -13.26 3.73
CA VAL A 384 -16.00 -13.10 3.56
C VAL A 384 -16.64 -14.26 2.81
N ASP A 385 -15.96 -14.84 1.81
CA ASP A 385 -16.52 -15.92 0.97
C ASP A 385 -16.90 -17.18 1.77
N ALA A 386 -16.32 -17.35 2.98
CA ALA A 386 -16.63 -18.45 3.91
C ALA A 386 -17.52 -18.01 5.10
N SER A 387 -18.07 -16.80 5.04
CA SER A 387 -18.91 -16.23 6.09
C SER A 387 -20.40 -16.50 5.86
N PRO A 388 -21.20 -16.55 6.93
CA PRO A 388 -22.66 -16.57 6.81
C PRO A 388 -23.22 -15.31 6.10
N VAL A 389 -22.45 -14.21 6.09
CA VAL A 389 -22.83 -12.96 5.42
C VAL A 389 -22.80 -13.14 3.90
N TYR A 390 -21.79 -13.81 3.35
CA TYR A 390 -21.73 -14.11 1.91
C TYR A 390 -22.84 -15.06 1.49
N GLU A 391 -23.15 -16.07 2.30
CA GLU A 391 -24.25 -17.00 2.04
C GLU A 391 -25.60 -16.28 1.87
N VAL A 392 -25.91 -15.33 2.75
CA VAL A 392 -27.17 -14.57 2.64
C VAL A 392 -27.09 -13.52 1.54
N PHE A 393 -25.91 -12.96 1.28
CA PHE A 393 -25.67 -11.99 0.21
C PHE A 393 -26.03 -12.59 -1.16
N GLU A 394 -25.52 -13.79 -1.47
CA GLU A 394 -25.81 -14.51 -2.72
C GLU A 394 -27.29 -14.90 -2.85
N LYS A 395 -27.98 -15.10 -1.73
CA LYS A 395 -29.34 -15.67 -1.71
C LYS A 395 -30.44 -14.62 -1.75
N TYR A 396 -30.27 -13.48 -1.09
CA TYR A 396 -31.36 -12.55 -0.84
C TYR A 396 -31.05 -11.16 -1.43
N PRO A 397 -31.86 -10.64 -2.37
CA PRO A 397 -31.60 -9.35 -3.01
C PRO A 397 -31.55 -8.15 -2.05
N ASP A 398 -32.28 -8.21 -0.94
CA ASP A 398 -32.40 -7.10 0.03
C ASP A 398 -31.13 -6.88 0.87
N THR A 399 -30.17 -7.79 0.77
CA THR A 399 -28.85 -7.73 1.41
C THR A 399 -27.87 -6.85 0.66
N HIS A 400 -28.17 -6.45 -0.57
CA HIS A 400 -27.30 -5.60 -1.39
C HIS A 400 -27.52 -4.13 -1.04
N ARG A 401 -26.42 -3.38 -0.93
CA ARG A 401 -26.48 -1.92 -0.75
C ARG A 401 -27.07 -1.25 -1.99
N VAL A 402 -27.83 -0.17 -1.80
CA VAL A 402 -28.53 0.53 -2.89
C VAL A 402 -28.12 2.00 -2.95
N GLY A 403 -27.94 2.52 -4.17
CA GLY A 403 -27.98 3.94 -4.52
C GLY A 403 -26.76 4.81 -4.20
N TRP A 404 -25.81 4.35 -3.40
CA TRP A 404 -24.53 5.06 -3.22
C TRP A 404 -23.47 4.55 -4.20
N ASP A 405 -23.06 5.42 -5.12
CA ASP A 405 -22.03 5.16 -6.13
C ASP A 405 -20.62 5.58 -5.69
N GLY A 406 -20.51 6.21 -4.52
CA GLY A 406 -19.24 6.51 -3.87
C GLY A 406 -18.57 5.28 -3.26
N TRP A 407 -17.31 5.45 -2.91
CA TRP A 407 -16.54 4.47 -2.15
C TRP A 407 -17.28 4.08 -0.86
N CYS A 408 -17.23 2.81 -0.50
CA CYS A 408 -17.96 2.23 0.63
C CYS A 408 -17.07 1.84 1.80
N GLY A 409 -15.83 2.34 1.80
CA GLY A 409 -14.82 1.83 2.70
C GLY A 409 -14.55 0.35 2.50
N HIS A 410 -13.78 -0.23 3.41
CA HIS A 410 -13.50 -1.66 3.43
C HIS A 410 -14.55 -2.46 4.24
N LEU A 411 -15.83 -2.07 4.17
CA LEU A 411 -16.90 -2.68 4.98
C LEU A 411 -17.00 -4.20 4.79
N ILE A 412 -16.77 -4.68 3.57
CA ILE A 412 -16.48 -6.08 3.27
C ILE A 412 -15.43 -6.18 2.14
N ARG A 413 -15.86 -5.95 0.89
CA ARG A 413 -15.03 -6.06 -0.31
C ARG A 413 -15.73 -5.41 -1.49
N ASP A 414 -15.17 -4.31 -1.98
CA ASP A 414 -15.59 -3.69 -3.24
C ASP A 414 -14.64 -4.06 -4.39
N VAL A 415 -14.93 -3.58 -5.60
CA VAL A 415 -14.11 -3.82 -6.80
C VAL A 415 -12.69 -3.22 -6.68
N HIS A 416 -12.53 -2.17 -5.88
CA HIS A 416 -11.28 -1.46 -5.67
C HIS A 416 -10.40 -2.09 -4.58
N SER A 417 -10.97 -2.99 -3.78
CA SER A 417 -10.30 -3.62 -2.65
C SER A 417 -9.02 -4.33 -3.11
N MET A 418 -7.93 -4.05 -2.39
CA MET A 418 -6.66 -4.77 -2.53
C MET A 418 -6.83 -6.18 -1.98
N GLY A 419 -6.72 -7.21 -2.81
CA GLY A 419 -6.85 -8.61 -2.38
C GLY A 419 -8.26 -9.19 -2.35
N GLY A 420 -8.35 -10.51 -2.16
CA GLY A 420 -9.59 -11.28 -2.29
C GLY A 420 -10.02 -11.52 -3.75
N LYS A 421 -11.14 -12.22 -3.93
CA LYS A 421 -11.78 -12.39 -5.24
C LYS A 421 -12.30 -11.03 -5.72
N LYS A 422 -12.14 -10.72 -7.02
CA LYS A 422 -12.67 -9.47 -7.61
C LYS A 422 -14.18 -9.58 -7.80
N GLU A 423 -14.91 -9.22 -6.76
CA GLU A 423 -16.37 -9.26 -6.69
C GLU A 423 -16.86 -8.15 -5.76
N ASN A 424 -17.97 -7.50 -6.13
CA ASN A 424 -18.54 -6.38 -5.39
C ASN A 424 -19.48 -6.87 -4.28
N VAL A 425 -18.92 -7.31 -3.15
CA VAL A 425 -19.67 -7.77 -1.98
C VAL A 425 -19.93 -6.59 -1.05
N VAL A 426 -20.90 -5.76 -1.39
CA VAL A 426 -21.25 -4.56 -0.61
C VAL A 426 -22.66 -4.69 -0.03
N ILE A 427 -22.71 -4.85 1.30
CA ILE A 427 -23.92 -5.25 2.03
C ILE A 427 -24.76 -4.07 2.51
N CYS A 428 -26.06 -4.31 2.70
CA CYS A 428 -27.00 -3.43 3.37
C CYS A 428 -27.08 -3.80 4.86
N LEU A 429 -26.60 -2.91 5.73
CA LEU A 429 -26.56 -3.07 7.19
C LEU A 429 -27.94 -3.06 7.87
N GLU A 430 -28.97 -2.61 7.15
CA GLU A 430 -30.37 -2.63 7.57
C GLU A 430 -31.07 -3.95 7.21
N SER A 431 -30.46 -4.84 6.42
CA SER A 431 -31.11 -6.11 6.07
C SER A 431 -31.18 -7.01 7.31
N PRO A 432 -32.38 -7.53 7.66
CA PRO A 432 -32.51 -8.50 8.74
C PRO A 432 -31.63 -9.74 8.50
N HIS A 433 -31.50 -10.18 7.24
CA HIS A 433 -30.64 -11.30 6.88
C HIS A 433 -29.16 -11.00 7.12
N ILE A 434 -28.71 -9.78 6.83
CA ILE A 434 -27.34 -9.34 7.13
C ILE A 434 -27.13 -9.27 8.64
N ARG A 435 -28.06 -8.68 9.40
CA ARG A 435 -27.93 -8.58 10.86
C ARG A 435 -27.83 -9.95 11.53
N GLU A 436 -28.71 -10.87 11.15
CA GLU A 436 -28.65 -12.26 11.63
C GLU A 436 -27.34 -12.94 11.24
N ALA A 437 -26.88 -12.75 10.00
CA ALA A 437 -25.63 -13.34 9.53
C ALA A 437 -24.38 -12.79 10.23
N VAL A 438 -24.33 -11.49 10.52
CA VAL A 438 -23.26 -10.85 11.29
C VAL A 438 -23.24 -11.38 12.73
N GLU A 439 -24.40 -11.53 13.36
CA GLU A 439 -24.50 -12.14 14.69
C GLU A 439 -23.99 -13.59 14.70
N ARG A 440 -24.43 -14.41 13.74
CA ARG A 440 -23.94 -15.80 13.58
C ARG A 440 -22.44 -15.86 13.33
N TYR A 441 -21.91 -14.94 12.54
CA TYR A 441 -20.48 -14.83 12.30
C TYR A 441 -19.73 -14.53 13.60
N ILE A 442 -20.13 -13.49 14.36
CA ILE A 442 -19.46 -13.10 15.60
C ILE A 442 -19.52 -14.24 16.63
N GLU A 443 -20.66 -14.93 16.76
CA GLU A 443 -20.77 -16.10 17.64
C GLU A 443 -19.79 -17.21 17.25
N ARG A 444 -19.69 -17.52 15.96
CA ARG A 444 -18.83 -18.59 15.43
C ARG A 444 -17.35 -18.25 15.61
N GLU A 445 -16.97 -17.03 15.26
CA GLU A 445 -15.59 -16.61 15.12
C GLU A 445 -14.95 -16.13 16.42
N SER A 446 -15.73 -15.50 17.33
CA SER A 446 -15.22 -15.08 18.66
C SER A 446 -14.57 -16.22 19.43
N ARG A 447 -15.09 -17.45 19.29
CA ARG A 447 -14.52 -18.67 19.91
C ARG A 447 -13.11 -19.00 19.40
N GLN A 448 -12.77 -18.60 18.18
CA GLN A 448 -11.44 -18.79 17.62
C GLN A 448 -10.51 -17.66 18.04
N TRP A 449 -10.98 -16.40 17.96
CA TRP A 449 -10.16 -15.24 18.27
C TRP A 449 -9.73 -15.23 19.73
N LEU A 450 -10.63 -15.62 20.65
CA LEU A 450 -10.34 -15.71 22.08
C LEU A 450 -9.29 -16.79 22.45
N LYS A 451 -8.96 -17.70 21.53
CA LYS A 451 -7.85 -18.65 21.71
C LYS A 451 -6.50 -18.07 21.30
N ASN A 452 -6.47 -16.94 20.60
CA ASN A 452 -5.23 -16.30 20.20
C ASN A 452 -4.61 -15.59 21.43
N PRO A 453 -3.44 -16.03 21.93
CA PRO A 453 -2.76 -15.34 23.03
C PRO A 453 -2.31 -13.92 22.66
N ASP A 454 -2.21 -13.61 21.37
CA ASP A 454 -1.78 -12.31 20.86
C ASP A 454 -2.95 -11.37 20.49
N LEU A 455 -4.22 -11.77 20.70
CA LEU A 455 -5.37 -10.90 20.44
C LEU A 455 -5.35 -9.68 21.37
N LEU A 456 -4.93 -8.53 20.86
CA LEU A 456 -4.82 -7.30 21.63
C LEU A 456 -6.15 -6.54 21.68
N TYR A 457 -6.85 -6.47 20.55
CA TYR A 457 -8.17 -5.84 20.43
C TYR A 457 -9.02 -6.53 19.36
N ASN A 458 -10.34 -6.34 19.44
CA ASN A 458 -11.24 -6.67 18.34
C ASN A 458 -11.44 -5.41 17.48
N VAL A 459 -11.15 -5.49 16.18
CA VAL A 459 -11.44 -4.38 15.26
C VAL A 459 -12.77 -4.62 14.54
N MET A 460 -13.55 -3.56 14.38
CA MET A 460 -14.81 -3.67 13.64
C MET A 460 -14.53 -3.78 12.13
N ALA A 461 -13.78 -2.83 11.54
CA ALA A 461 -13.06 -2.97 10.27
C ALA A 461 -12.06 -1.80 10.09
N TYR A 462 -11.64 -1.49 8.86
CA TYR A 462 -10.78 -0.33 8.53
C TYR A 462 -11.47 0.59 7.55
N GLU A 463 -11.15 1.89 7.62
CA GLU A 463 -11.65 2.93 6.69
C GLU A 463 -13.16 2.82 6.41
N LEU A 464 -13.94 2.72 7.49
CA LEU A 464 -15.38 2.57 7.40
C LEU A 464 -16.02 3.75 6.66
N GLN A 465 -17.02 3.50 5.82
CA GLN A 465 -17.96 4.50 5.27
C GLN A 465 -19.25 3.78 4.90
N TYR A 466 -20.42 4.36 5.20
CA TYR A 466 -21.67 3.65 4.89
C TYR A 466 -22.88 4.57 4.63
N ILE A 467 -23.40 4.48 3.40
CA ILE A 467 -24.63 5.12 2.95
C ILE A 467 -25.44 4.13 2.12
N CYS A 468 -26.75 4.06 2.34
CA CYS A 468 -27.65 3.18 1.60
C CYS A 468 -28.99 3.90 1.38
N TYR A 469 -29.57 3.71 0.19
CA TYR A 469 -30.80 4.35 -0.28
C TYR A 469 -31.97 3.36 -0.41
N CYS A 470 -31.83 2.16 0.15
CA CYS A 470 -32.90 1.17 0.10
C CYS A 470 -34.14 1.68 0.86
N GLU A 471 -35.30 1.09 0.60
CA GLU A 471 -36.56 1.55 1.20
C GLU A 471 -36.52 1.54 2.74
N ARG A 472 -35.80 0.60 3.36
CA ARG A 472 -35.58 0.60 4.82
C ARG A 472 -34.82 1.84 5.28
N SER A 473 -33.78 2.26 4.55
CA SER A 473 -33.04 3.49 4.86
C SER A 473 -33.89 4.74 4.68
N GLN A 474 -34.77 4.78 3.66
CA GLN A 474 -35.73 5.88 3.47
C GLN A 474 -36.69 5.99 4.65
N GLN A 475 -37.25 4.86 5.10
CA GLN A 475 -38.14 4.81 6.26
C GLN A 475 -37.45 5.24 7.55
N MET A 476 -36.24 4.75 7.79
CA MET A 476 -35.42 5.16 8.94
C MET A 476 -35.12 6.65 8.91
N PHE A 477 -34.84 7.22 7.75
CA PHE A 477 -34.60 8.66 7.60
C PHE A 477 -35.83 9.48 7.93
N ARG A 478 -37.02 9.08 7.45
CA ARG A 478 -38.27 9.75 7.80
C ARG A 478 -38.55 9.72 9.31
N GLY A 479 -38.35 8.57 9.95
CA GLY A 479 -38.46 8.46 11.41
C GLY A 479 -37.45 9.34 12.14
N TRP A 480 -36.19 9.38 11.68
CA TRP A 480 -35.17 10.26 12.25
C TRP A 480 -35.54 11.75 12.10
N LEU A 481 -36.14 12.16 10.97
CA LEU A 481 -36.61 13.53 10.77
C LEU A 481 -37.76 13.89 11.73
N GLU A 482 -38.68 12.95 11.97
CA GLU A 482 -39.75 13.09 12.95
C GLU A 482 -39.17 13.34 14.36
N ASP A 483 -38.20 12.53 14.77
CA ASP A 483 -37.53 12.66 16.07
C ASP A 483 -36.72 13.97 16.18
N ARG A 484 -35.99 14.33 15.13
CA ARG A 484 -35.09 15.50 15.06
C ARG A 484 -35.85 16.82 15.11
N HIS A 485 -36.92 16.94 14.30
CA HIS A 485 -37.66 18.19 14.11
C HIS A 485 -38.95 18.26 14.93
N GLY A 486 -39.45 17.11 15.40
CA GLY A 486 -40.67 16.94 16.19
C GLY A 486 -41.97 17.06 15.39
N THR A 487 -42.07 18.04 14.49
CA THR A 487 -43.27 18.30 13.68
C THR A 487 -42.90 18.71 12.26
N LEU A 488 -43.76 18.39 11.29
CA LEU A 488 -43.53 18.73 9.88
C LEU A 488 -43.48 20.24 9.64
N GLU A 489 -44.25 21.03 10.40
CA GLU A 489 -44.26 22.49 10.32
C GLU A 489 -42.89 23.07 10.66
N ARG A 490 -42.24 22.54 11.70
CA ARG A 490 -40.89 22.95 12.10
C ARG A 490 -39.85 22.56 11.06
N LEU A 491 -39.95 21.35 10.49
CA LEU A 491 -39.07 20.91 9.40
C LEU A 491 -39.24 21.83 8.18
N ASN A 492 -40.48 22.05 7.73
CA ASN A 492 -40.79 22.92 6.59
C ASN A 492 -40.28 24.34 6.82
N GLN A 493 -40.40 24.87 8.03
CA GLN A 493 -39.84 26.17 8.40
C GLN A 493 -38.32 26.19 8.33
N ALA A 494 -37.65 25.15 8.84
CA ALA A 494 -36.19 25.05 8.85
C ALA A 494 -35.60 24.87 7.45
N TRP A 495 -36.24 24.07 6.61
CA TRP A 495 -35.79 23.78 5.24
C TRP A 495 -36.31 24.80 4.22
N GLY A 496 -37.31 25.61 4.56
CA GLY A 496 -37.97 26.51 3.60
C GLY A 496 -38.86 25.76 2.59
N THR A 497 -39.39 24.60 2.98
CA THR A 497 -40.19 23.69 2.15
C THR A 497 -41.67 23.71 2.54
N ARG A 498 -42.48 22.91 1.84
CA ARG A 498 -43.94 22.80 2.06
C ARG A 498 -44.44 21.37 1.88
N TYR A 499 -43.71 20.39 2.42
CA TYR A 499 -44.15 19.00 2.42
C TYR A 499 -45.47 18.86 3.18
N ALA A 500 -46.37 18.00 2.70
CA ALA A 500 -47.65 17.71 3.35
C ALA A 500 -47.55 16.51 4.32
N SER A 501 -46.50 15.70 4.22
CA SER A 501 -46.16 14.66 5.20
C SER A 501 -44.67 14.32 5.15
N PHE A 502 -44.14 13.69 6.21
CA PHE A 502 -42.78 13.12 6.17
C PHE A 502 -42.64 12.03 5.10
N GLN A 503 -43.73 11.36 4.69
CA GLN A 503 -43.70 10.32 3.65
C GLN A 503 -43.38 10.85 2.25
N GLU A 504 -43.59 12.15 2.01
CA GLU A 504 -43.20 12.79 0.74
C GLU A 504 -41.68 13.02 0.64
N ILE A 505 -40.98 12.97 1.77
CA ILE A 505 -39.54 13.20 1.82
C ILE A 505 -38.81 11.93 1.37
N ALA A 506 -37.89 12.12 0.43
CA ALA A 506 -36.94 11.11 -0.03
C ALA A 506 -35.51 11.61 0.19
N ALA A 507 -34.59 10.66 0.32
CA ALA A 507 -33.16 10.97 0.37
C ALA A 507 -32.72 11.80 -0.86
N PRO A 508 -31.78 12.73 -0.67
CA PRO A 508 -31.30 13.60 -1.74
C PRO A 508 -30.65 12.79 -2.88
N PRO A 509 -30.83 13.17 -4.15
CA PRO A 509 -30.19 12.50 -5.26
C PRO A 509 -28.69 12.80 -5.29
N VAL A 510 -27.88 11.81 -5.65
CA VAL A 510 -26.42 11.90 -5.66
C VAL A 510 -25.81 11.35 -6.94
N GLU A 511 -24.63 11.87 -7.28
CA GLU A 511 -23.74 11.34 -8.31
C GLU A 511 -22.30 11.59 -7.87
N HIS A 512 -21.42 10.60 -8.01
CA HIS A 512 -20.02 10.66 -7.61
C HIS A 512 -19.82 11.09 -6.15
N ALA A 513 -20.59 10.49 -5.23
CA ALA A 513 -20.57 10.81 -3.80
C ALA A 513 -20.89 12.29 -3.48
N ARG A 514 -21.61 13.00 -4.36
CA ARG A 514 -21.99 14.42 -4.17
C ARG A 514 -23.47 14.63 -4.48
N PRO A 515 -24.13 15.58 -3.80
CA PRO A 515 -25.50 15.94 -4.13
C PRO A 515 -25.59 16.54 -5.53
N LEU A 516 -26.65 16.20 -6.28
CA LEU A 516 -26.89 16.79 -7.60
C LEU A 516 -27.08 18.32 -7.51
N PRO A 517 -26.76 19.09 -8.57
CA PRO A 517 -27.02 20.52 -8.61
C PRO A 517 -28.49 20.84 -8.31
N GLY A 518 -28.72 21.82 -7.43
CA GLY A 518 -30.08 22.23 -7.02
C GLY A 518 -30.69 21.39 -5.89
N THR A 519 -29.97 20.37 -5.37
CA THR A 519 -30.38 19.67 -4.16
C THR A 519 -30.51 20.65 -2.99
N ASP A 520 -31.61 20.53 -2.24
CA ASP A 520 -31.84 21.30 -1.03
C ASP A 520 -30.72 21.04 -0.01
N ARG A 521 -30.08 22.12 0.46
CA ARG A 521 -28.93 22.02 1.37
C ARG A 521 -29.32 21.56 2.77
N ALA A 522 -30.52 21.89 3.24
CA ALA A 522 -31.00 21.45 4.53
C ALA A 522 -31.35 19.95 4.50
N LEU A 523 -31.99 19.49 3.43
CA LEU A 523 -32.18 18.05 3.18
C LEU A 523 -30.85 17.30 3.12
N TRP A 524 -29.86 17.83 2.39
CA TRP A 524 -28.53 17.22 2.31
C TRP A 524 -27.82 17.15 3.67
N TYR A 525 -27.88 18.23 4.44
CA TYR A 525 -27.30 18.28 5.79
C TYR A 525 -27.93 17.24 6.71
N ASP A 526 -29.26 17.21 6.79
CA ASP A 526 -29.97 16.26 7.65
C ASP A 526 -29.79 14.81 7.16
N TRP A 527 -29.68 14.57 5.86
CA TRP A 527 -29.32 13.25 5.33
C TRP A 527 -27.92 12.84 5.76
N ALA A 528 -26.93 13.72 5.69
CA ALA A 528 -25.58 13.44 6.15
C ALA A 528 -25.56 13.12 7.66
N SER A 529 -26.22 13.93 8.49
CA SER A 529 -26.33 13.71 9.94
C SER A 529 -27.06 12.40 10.29
N PHE A 530 -28.16 12.10 9.61
CA PHE A 530 -28.85 10.82 9.76
C PHE A 530 -27.91 9.63 9.48
N ASN A 531 -27.11 9.70 8.42
CA ASN A 531 -26.21 8.60 8.08
C ASN A 531 -25.11 8.41 9.14
N GLN A 532 -24.62 9.51 9.74
CA GLN A 532 -23.68 9.49 10.87
C GLN A 532 -24.26 8.79 12.10
N ASP A 533 -25.46 9.19 12.52
CA ASP A 533 -26.15 8.60 13.66
C ASP A 533 -26.44 7.10 13.41
N ARG A 534 -27.02 6.81 12.25
CA ARG A 534 -27.41 5.45 11.85
C ARG A 534 -26.24 4.48 11.84
N PHE A 535 -25.11 4.89 11.30
CA PHE A 535 -23.94 4.01 11.23
C PHE A 535 -23.31 3.84 12.60
N SER A 536 -23.23 4.90 13.41
CA SER A 536 -22.79 4.82 14.81
C SER A 536 -23.66 3.87 15.63
N ASP A 537 -24.98 3.92 15.45
CA ASP A 537 -25.92 2.99 16.10
C ASP A 537 -25.71 1.54 15.66
N TYR A 538 -25.39 1.31 14.39
CA TYR A 538 -25.04 -0.03 13.92
C TYR A 538 -23.74 -0.54 14.58
N LEU A 539 -22.71 0.29 14.71
CA LEU A 539 -21.47 -0.07 15.41
C LEU A 539 -21.73 -0.37 16.89
N VAL A 540 -22.57 0.42 17.56
CA VAL A 540 -23.01 0.15 18.95
C VAL A 540 -23.76 -1.19 19.04
N TRP A 541 -24.61 -1.50 18.07
CA TRP A 541 -25.26 -2.81 18.00
C TRP A 541 -24.22 -3.93 17.84
N VAL A 542 -23.27 -3.83 16.91
CA VAL A 542 -22.18 -4.82 16.75
C VAL A 542 -21.36 -4.96 18.04
N LYS A 543 -21.00 -3.85 18.71
CA LYS A 543 -20.35 -3.86 20.03
C LYS A 543 -21.15 -4.69 21.03
N SER A 544 -22.46 -4.49 21.09
CA SER A 544 -23.34 -5.24 22.01
C SER A 544 -23.33 -6.75 21.71
N ILE A 545 -23.27 -7.15 20.43
CA ILE A 545 -23.18 -8.56 20.03
C ILE A 545 -21.85 -9.16 20.45
N ILE A 546 -20.74 -8.48 20.18
CA ILE A 546 -19.39 -8.93 20.56
C ILE A 546 -19.32 -9.09 22.07
N ARG A 547 -19.81 -8.11 22.85
CA ARG A 547 -19.77 -8.12 24.32
C ARG A 547 -20.53 -9.28 24.97
N ARG A 548 -21.46 -9.95 24.26
CA ARG A 548 -22.08 -11.20 24.74
C ARG A 548 -21.12 -12.39 24.75
N PHE A 549 -20.13 -12.41 23.86
CA PHE A 549 -19.18 -13.51 23.70
C PHE A 549 -17.77 -13.15 24.21
N ASP A 550 -17.40 -11.88 24.13
CA ASP A 550 -16.14 -11.31 24.57
C ASP A 550 -16.37 -10.06 25.45
N PRO A 551 -16.49 -10.23 26.77
CA PRO A 551 -16.83 -9.13 27.67
C PRO A 551 -15.66 -8.19 27.98
N VAL A 552 -14.41 -8.57 27.68
CA VAL A 552 -13.22 -7.89 28.22
C VAL A 552 -12.21 -7.41 27.19
N THR A 553 -12.07 -8.06 26.03
CA THR A 553 -11.08 -7.62 25.05
C THR A 553 -11.47 -6.24 24.51
N PRO A 554 -10.55 -5.26 24.48
CA PRO A 554 -10.85 -3.92 23.98
C PRO A 554 -11.38 -3.93 22.55
N LEU A 555 -12.31 -3.04 22.25
CA LEU A 555 -12.86 -2.84 20.91
C LEU A 555 -12.35 -1.54 20.30
N ALA A 556 -12.14 -1.58 18.99
CA ALA A 556 -11.91 -0.40 18.16
C ALA A 556 -12.77 -0.49 16.89
N ALA A 557 -13.40 0.59 16.49
CA ALA A 557 -14.12 0.69 15.23
C ALA A 557 -13.16 0.58 14.02
N GLY A 558 -11.89 0.95 14.23
CA GLY A 558 -10.80 0.91 13.26
C GLY A 558 -10.16 2.27 13.02
N GLY A 559 -8.93 2.27 12.51
CA GLY A 559 -8.29 3.51 12.06
C GLY A 559 -8.74 3.88 10.65
N SER A 560 -9.00 5.17 10.42
CA SER A 560 -8.95 5.70 9.06
C SER A 560 -8.11 6.97 9.08
N SER A 561 -7.17 7.08 8.16
CA SER A 561 -6.43 8.31 7.85
C SER A 561 -7.33 9.52 7.54
N SER A 562 -8.64 9.28 7.46
CA SER A 562 -9.68 10.16 6.96
C SER A 562 -10.77 10.51 7.99
N MET A 563 -10.61 10.15 9.26
CA MET A 563 -11.65 10.41 10.28
C MET A 563 -11.83 11.92 10.57
N LEU A 564 -10.73 12.69 10.58
CA LEU A 564 -10.73 14.14 10.90
C LEU A 564 -10.75 15.07 9.68
N VAL A 565 -10.76 14.55 8.45
CA VAL A 565 -10.75 15.41 7.25
C VAL A 565 -12.15 15.91 6.93
N GLY A 566 -12.31 17.22 6.75
CA GLY A 566 -13.61 17.83 6.43
C GLY A 566 -14.29 17.27 5.17
N SER A 567 -13.52 16.67 4.25
CA SER A 567 -14.06 15.99 3.07
C SER A 567 -14.90 14.75 3.40
N ASN A 568 -14.72 14.16 4.59
CA ASN A 568 -15.43 12.96 5.03
C ASN A 568 -16.66 13.25 5.89
N GLY A 569 -16.98 14.51 6.18
CA GLY A 569 -18.16 14.88 6.98
C GLY A 569 -19.51 14.47 6.39
N THR A 570 -19.53 13.89 5.18
CA THR A 570 -20.73 13.34 4.53
C THR A 570 -20.62 11.84 4.22
N SER A 571 -19.62 11.15 4.76
CA SER A 571 -19.36 9.72 4.52
C SER A 571 -20.24 8.76 5.34
N GLY A 572 -21.09 9.31 6.22
CA GLY A 572 -21.87 8.54 7.19
C GLY A 572 -21.11 8.18 8.47
N ILE A 573 -19.97 8.83 8.73
CA ILE A 573 -19.20 8.67 9.98
C ILE A 573 -19.19 9.96 10.79
N ASP A 574 -19.40 9.79 12.09
CA ASP A 574 -19.14 10.78 13.13
C ASP A 574 -18.13 10.18 14.13
N GLU A 575 -16.91 10.70 14.06
CA GLU A 575 -15.79 10.21 14.86
C GLU A 575 -15.99 10.47 16.36
N GLU A 576 -16.56 11.63 16.73
CA GLU A 576 -16.83 11.94 18.13
C GLU A 576 -17.81 10.93 18.71
N GLN A 577 -18.84 10.55 17.96
CA GLN A 577 -19.74 9.49 18.39
C GLN A 577 -19.07 8.12 18.47
N ILE A 578 -18.24 7.73 17.50
CA ILE A 578 -17.55 6.44 17.51
C ILE A 578 -16.61 6.35 18.71
N ILE A 579 -15.77 7.36 18.93
CA ILE A 579 -14.83 7.40 20.05
C ILE A 579 -15.56 7.30 21.40
N ASN A 580 -16.68 8.01 21.55
CA ASN A 580 -17.38 8.06 22.83
C ASN A 580 -18.35 6.88 23.08
N ARG A 581 -18.84 6.22 22.02
CA ARG A 581 -19.90 5.19 22.12
C ARG A 581 -19.41 3.78 21.80
N VAL A 582 -18.36 3.65 20.98
CA VAL A 582 -17.91 2.37 20.42
C VAL A 582 -16.52 1.99 20.91
N ASP A 583 -15.55 2.90 20.83
CA ASP A 583 -14.15 2.56 21.07
C ASP A 583 -13.83 2.42 22.55
N ASP A 584 -13.08 1.38 22.90
CA ASP A 584 -12.38 1.28 24.18
C ASP A 584 -10.90 1.67 24.03
N VAL A 585 -10.35 1.54 22.81
CA VAL A 585 -9.03 2.01 22.39
C VAL A 585 -9.10 2.62 20.99
N ILE A 586 -8.31 3.67 20.76
CA ILE A 586 -8.29 4.38 19.47
C ILE A 586 -7.12 3.86 18.64
N ILE A 587 -7.39 3.48 17.40
CA ILE A 587 -6.38 3.11 16.41
C ILE A 587 -6.23 4.28 15.44
N HIS A 588 -5.07 4.92 15.43
CA HIS A 588 -4.79 6.01 14.50
C HIS A 588 -3.94 5.51 13.33
N GLU A 589 -4.51 5.53 12.13
CA GLU A 589 -3.75 5.41 10.89
C GLU A 589 -3.16 6.79 10.59
N GLY A 590 -1.82 6.93 10.64
CA GLY A 590 -1.13 8.21 10.41
C GLY A 590 -1.56 8.93 9.13
N SER A 591 -1.17 10.19 8.95
CA SER A 591 -1.55 11.07 7.82
C SER A 591 -0.98 10.68 6.44
N GLY A 592 -0.66 9.40 6.26
CA GLY A 592 -0.24 8.77 5.02
C GLY A 592 0.24 7.37 5.36
N SER A 593 -0.40 6.34 4.83
CA SER A 593 0.24 5.03 4.74
C SER A 593 1.54 5.23 3.93
N THR A 594 2.70 5.06 4.56
CA THR A 594 4.00 5.12 3.88
C THR A 594 4.11 4.09 2.78
#